data_AF-A0A1G2K7A7-F1
#
_entry.id   AF-A0A1G2K7A7-F1
#
_cell.length_a   1.000
_cell.length_b   1.000
_cell.length_c   1.000
_cell.angle_alpha   90.00
_cell.angle_beta   90.00
_cell.angle_gamma   90.00
#
_symmetry.space_group_name_H-M   'P 1'
#
loop_
_entity.id
_entity.type
_entity.pdbx_description
1 polymer ?
#
loop_
_entity_poly.entity_id
_entity_poly.type
_entity_poly.pdbx_seq_one_letter_code
_entity_poly.pdbx_strand_id
1 'polypeptide(L)' 'MLGLLGFVLLVVGAILTFFVSRLVGYAVLCVGSLLSAFGDFASENTFLGIIMLCFACYWAVLAYKEL' A
#
# COMPACT_ATOMS: atom_id res chain seq x y z
N MET A 1 9.45 8.43 -9.52
CA MET A 1 9.85 6.99 -9.46
C MET A 1 9.19 6.25 -8.29
N LEU A 2 9.19 6.81 -7.06
CA LEU A 2 8.58 6.16 -5.89
C LEU A 2 7.07 5.89 -6.04
N GLY A 3 6.29 6.82 -6.62
CA GLY A 3 4.86 6.60 -6.86
C GLY A 3 4.56 5.42 -7.80
N LEU A 4 5.36 5.26 -8.86
CA LEU A 4 5.24 4.12 -9.79
C LEU A 4 5.55 2.79 -9.08
N LEU A 5 6.61 2.75 -8.27
CA LEU A 5 6.96 1.58 -7.45
C LEU A 5 5.84 1.25 -6.45
N GLY A 6 5.26 2.26 -5.80
CA GLY A 6 4.11 2.10 -4.92
C GLY A 6 2.92 1.46 -5.64
N PHE A 7 2.59 1.94 -6.84
CA PHE A 7 1.52 1.38 -7.66
C PHE A 7 1.78 -0.07 -8.08
N VAL A 8 3.00 -0.40 -8.50
CA VAL A 8 3.36 -1.79 -8.84
C VAL A 8 3.17 -2.71 -7.63
N LEU A 9 3.60 -2.28 -6.45
CA LEU A 9 3.43 -3.03 -5.22
C LEU A 9 1.96 -3.17 -4.81
N LEU A 10 1.12 -2.17 -5.09
CA LEU A 10 -0.33 -2.30 -4.88
C LEU A 10 -0.93 -3.40 -5.75
N VAL A 11 -0.54 -3.48 -7.02
CA VAL A 11 -1.01 -4.53 -7.95
C VAL A 11 -0.52 -5.90 -7.49
N VAL A 12 0.77 -6.04 -7.17
CA VAL A 12 1.35 -7.30 -6.69
C VAL A 12 0.71 -7.73 -5.36
N GLY A 13 0.54 -6.80 -4.42
CA GLY A 13 -0.09 -7.04 -3.13
C GLY A 13 -1.53 -7.51 -3.28
N ALA A 14 -2.31 -6.91 -4.19
CA ALA A 14 -3.67 -7.36 -4.47
C ALA A 14 -3.68 -8.81 -4.97
N ILE A 15 -2.83 -9.17 -5.94
CA ILE A 15 -2.72 -10.55 -6.45
C ILE A 15 -2.37 -11.52 -5.31
N LEU A 16 -1.38 -11.18 -4.47
CA LEU A 16 -0.98 -12.03 -3.36
C LEU A 16 -2.11 -12.27 -2.35
N THR A 17 -2.91 -11.23 -2.06
CA THR A 17 -4.09 -11.34 -1.18
C THR A 17 -5.11 -12.35 -1.70
N PHE A 18 -5.33 -12.41 -3.02
CA PHE A 18 -6.32 -13.30 -3.63
C PHE A 18 -5.82 -14.73 -3.85
N PHE A 19 -4.55 -14.90 -4.24
CA PHE A 19 -4.07 -16.19 -4.75
C PHE A 19 -3.10 -16.93 -3.83
N VAL A 20 -2.43 -16.25 -2.90
CA VAL A 20 -1.31 -16.84 -2.14
C VAL A 20 -1.57 -16.81 -0.64
N SER A 21 -1.61 -15.62 -0.05
CA SER A 21 -1.78 -15.44 1.39
C SER A 21 -2.30 -14.05 1.66
N ARG A 22 -3.42 -13.97 2.39
CA ARG A 22 -4.04 -12.71 2.79
C ARG A 22 -3.09 -11.86 3.63
N LEU A 23 -2.39 -12.47 4.60
CA LEU A 23 -1.40 -11.79 5.44
C LEU A 23 -0.31 -11.12 4.59
N VAL A 24 0.34 -11.89 3.70
CA VAL A 24 1.43 -11.38 2.86
C VAL A 24 0.91 -10.32 1.91
N GLY A 25 -0.26 -10.53 1.33
CA GLY A 25 -0.92 -9.56 0.46
C GLY A 25 -1.20 -8.23 1.16
N TYR A 26 -1.78 -8.25 2.36
CA TYR A 26 -2.00 -7.03 3.17
C TYR A 26 -0.69 -6.33 3.54
N ALA A 27 0.37 -7.07 3.88
CA ALA A 27 1.67 -6.48 4.17
C ALA A 27 2.27 -5.77 2.93
N VAL A 28 2.18 -6.39 1.75
CA VAL A 28 2.66 -5.80 0.49
C VAL A 28 1.80 -4.60 0.08
N LEU A 29 0.48 -4.66 0.25
CA LEU A 29 -0.43 -3.53 0.02
C LEU A 29 -0.10 -2.35 0.94
N CYS A 30 0.20 -2.60 2.21
CA CYS A 30 0.61 -1.58 3.17
C CYS A 30 1.89 -0.85 2.72
N VAL A 31 2.93 -1.62 2.35
CA VAL A 31 4.21 -1.06 1.88
C VAL A 31 4.03 -0.30 0.56
N GLY A 32 3.23 -0.83 -0.38
CA GLY A 32 2.90 -0.17 -1.63
C GLY A 32 2.18 1.16 -1.43
N SER A 33 1.18 1.19 -0.55
CA SER A 33 0.47 2.42 -0.15
C SER A 33 1.40 3.45 0.49
N LEU A 34 2.33 3.03 1.37
CA LEU A 34 3.31 3.94 1.98
C LEU A 34 4.25 4.56 0.92
N LEU A 35 4.80 3.74 0.04
CA LEU A 35 5.71 4.22 -1.02
C LEU A 35 4.99 5.13 -2.01
N SER A 36 3.72 4.84 -2.32
CA SER A 36 2.88 5.75 -3.11
C SER A 36 2.67 7.06 -2.39
N ALA A 37 2.32 7.05 -1.10
CA ALA A 37 2.12 8.25 -0.30
C ALA A 37 3.35 9.17 -0.29
N PHE A 38 4.55 8.60 -0.06
CA PHE A 38 5.80 9.38 -0.12
C PHE A 38 6.09 9.93 -1.52
N GLY A 39 5.77 9.15 -2.57
CA GLY A 39 5.84 9.63 -3.94
C GLY A 39 4.91 10.82 -4.20
N ASP A 40 3.69 10.75 -3.69
CA ASP A 40 2.67 11.77 -3.86
C ASP A 40 3.02 13.05 -3.09
N PHE A 41 3.51 12.94 -1.86
CA PHE A 41 4.03 14.07 -1.07
C PHE A 41 5.21 14.77 -1.76
N ALA A 42 6.13 14.00 -2.36
CA ALA A 42 7.25 14.56 -3.10
C ALA A 42 6.82 15.27 -4.40
N SER A 43 5.63 14.97 -4.92
CA SER A 43 5.07 15.57 -6.14
C SER A 43 4.07 16.70 -5.88
N GLU A 44 4.01 17.21 -4.64
CA GLU A 44 3.05 18.24 -4.16
C GLU A 44 1.56 17.81 -4.24
N ASN A 45 1.29 16.52 -4.50
CA ASN A 45 -0.03 15.93 -4.48
C ASN A 45 -0.44 15.50 -3.06
N THR A 46 -0.44 16.45 -2.13
CA THR A 46 -0.61 16.20 -0.69
C THR A 46 -1.92 15.48 -0.36
N PHE A 47 -3.00 15.78 -1.07
CA PHE A 47 -4.28 15.11 -0.90
C PHE A 47 -4.22 13.61 -1.22
N LEU A 48 -3.57 13.26 -2.35
CA LEU A 48 -3.38 11.87 -2.75
C LEU A 48 -2.48 11.14 -1.76
N GLY A 49 -1.41 11.80 -1.30
CA GLY A 49 -0.51 11.26 -0.30
C GLY A 49 -1.19 10.91 1.02
N ILE A 50 -2.09 11.78 1.51
CA ILE A 50 -2.87 11.51 2.72
C ILE A 50 -3.81 10.30 2.53
N ILE A 51 -4.48 10.21 1.36
CA ILE A 51 -5.35 9.06 1.06
C ILE A 51 -4.55 7.76 1.07
N MET A 52 -3.40 7.74 0.41
CA MET A 52 -2.52 6.57 0.37
C MET A 52 -2.00 6.19 1.76
N LEU A 53 -1.71 7.17 2.62
CA LEU A 53 -1.35 6.93 4.01
C LEU A 53 -2.48 6.25 4.80
N CYS A 54 -3.72 6.71 4.63
CA CYS A 54 -4.90 6.08 5.25
C CYS A 54 -5.07 4.62 4.78
N PHE A 55 -4.86 4.35 3.48
CA PHE A 55 -4.87 2.98 2.97
C PHE A 55 -3.78 2.12 3.60
N ALA A 56 -2.55 2.64 3.75
CA ALA A 56 -1.49 1.89 4.40
C ALA A 56 -1.88 1.48 5.84
N CYS A 57 -2.44 2.40 6.62
CA CYS A 57 -2.94 2.12 7.96
C CYS A 57 -4.06 1.06 7.95
N TYR A 58 -4.99 1.15 7.00
CA TYR A 58 -6.07 0.17 6.86
C TYR A 58 -5.52 -1.24 6.60
N TRP A 59 -4.59 -1.37 5.65
CA TRP A 59 -3.95 -2.66 5.34
C TRP A 59 -3.13 -3.19 6.51
N ALA A 60 -2.46 -2.33 7.28
CA ALA A 60 -1.71 -2.73 8.47
C ALA A 60 -2.62 -3.31 9.56
N VAL A 61 -3.80 -2.71 9.79
CA VAL A 61 -4.79 -3.23 10.75
C VAL A 61 -5.34 -4.57 10.28
N LEU A 62 -5.60 -4.74 8.98
CA LEU A 62 -6.04 -6.02 8.43
C LEU A 62 -4.96 -7.10 8.55
N ALA A 63 -3.70 -6.77 8.25
CA ALA A 63 -2.58 -7.70 8.43
C ALA A 63 -2.45 -8.13 9.89
N TYR A 64 -2.62 -7.21 10.85
CA TYR A 64 -2.61 -7.53 12.28
C TYR A 64 -3.74 -8.48 12.70
N LYS A 65 -4.92 -8.37 12.08
CA LYS A 65 -6.05 -9.26 12.40
C LYS A 65 -5.93 -10.66 11.82
N GLU A 66 -5.06 -10.85 10.83
CA GLU A 66 -4.82 -12.15 10.19
C GLU A 66 -3.67 -12.95 10.84
N LEU A 67 -3.00 -12.36 11.85
CA LEU A 67 -2.02 -13.00 12.74
C LEU A 67 -2.72 -13.83 13.83
#